data_AF-A0A3B0NHT7-F1
#
_entry.id   AF-A0A3B0NHT7-F1
#
_cell.length_a   1.000
_cell.length_b   1.000
_cell.length_c   1.000
_cell.angle_alpha   90.00
_cell.angle_beta   90.00
_cell.angle_gamma   90.00
#
_symmetry.space_group_name_H-M   'P 1'
#
loop_
_entity.id
_entity.type
_entity.pdbx_description
1 polymer ?
#
loop_
_entity_poly.entity_id
_entity_poly.type
_entity_poly.pdbx_seq_one_letter_code
_entity_poly.pdbx_strand_id
1 'polypeptide(L)'
;MYGGLFSIWRLKGLNLNQLRTIVQSSFAKNTRFKKNHNLPFKVTRTSSGNLAVYLKIRAHGTVLYTVVRHIYGDIQAMKEQLRILCESPVRERVGSLEVQGMHVKKIKKWLVSCGFVIIS
;
A
#
# COMPACT_ATOMS: atom_id res chain seq x y z
N MET A 1 -72.72 -26.19 0.25
CA MET A 1 -72.66 -24.73 0.04
C MET A 1 -71.87 -24.10 1.18
N TYR A 2 -71.07 -23.10 0.84
CA TYR A 2 -69.88 -22.63 1.55
C TYR A 2 -70.18 -21.62 2.65
N GLY A 3 -69.34 -21.60 3.68
CA GLY A 3 -69.23 -20.53 4.68
C GLY A 3 -68.55 -21.07 5.94
N GLY A 4 -67.52 -20.47 6.52
CA GLY A 4 -66.79 -19.25 6.26
C GLY A 4 -65.80 -19.05 7.43
N LEU A 5 -64.77 -18.24 7.19
CA LEU A 5 -63.78 -17.71 8.15
C LEU A 5 -62.78 -18.69 8.79
N PHE A 6 -61.76 -19.07 8.01
CA PHE A 6 -60.44 -19.32 8.58
C PHE A 6 -59.68 -17.99 8.72
N SER A 7 -59.33 -17.67 9.96
CA SER A 7 -58.61 -16.49 10.38
C SER A 7 -57.20 -16.45 9.77
N ILE A 8 -56.92 -15.34 9.10
CA ILE A 8 -55.57 -14.97 8.62
C ILE A 8 -54.71 -14.63 9.84
N TRP A 9 -53.83 -15.56 10.21
CA TRP A 9 -52.69 -15.23 11.05
C TRP A 9 -51.59 -14.68 10.17
N ARG A 10 -51.49 -13.35 10.19
CA ARG A 10 -50.41 -12.52 9.66
C ARG A 10 -49.10 -12.91 10.34
N LEU A 11 -48.36 -13.87 9.78
CA LEU A 11 -46.98 -14.13 10.18
C LEU A 11 -46.12 -12.95 9.72
N LYS A 12 -45.75 -12.15 10.72
CA LYS A 12 -44.83 -11.03 10.64
C LYS A 12 -43.42 -11.54 10.40
N GLY A 13 -42.66 -10.82 9.57
CA GLY A 13 -41.22 -10.65 9.77
C GLY A 13 -40.34 -11.47 8.84
N LEU A 14 -40.14 -10.94 7.62
CA LEU A 14 -38.89 -11.12 6.90
C LEU A 14 -37.75 -10.59 7.78
N ASN A 15 -36.85 -11.47 8.24
CA ASN A 15 -35.52 -11.04 8.68
C ASN A 15 -34.48 -11.66 7.74
N LEU A 16 -34.35 -11.03 6.57
CA LEU A 16 -33.35 -11.32 5.54
C LEU A 16 -31.96 -10.72 5.91
N ASN A 17 -31.53 -10.78 7.18
CA ASN A 17 -30.22 -10.23 7.58
C ASN A 17 -29.10 -11.27 7.69
N GLN A 18 -29.23 -12.43 7.05
CA GLN A 18 -28.16 -13.44 6.99
C GLN A 18 -27.65 -13.76 5.59
N LEU A 19 -27.84 -12.88 4.61
CA LEU A 19 -27.02 -12.90 3.40
C LEU A 19 -25.69 -12.19 3.68
N ARG A 20 -24.86 -12.84 4.52
CA ARG A 20 -23.45 -12.47 4.65
C ARG A 20 -22.81 -12.67 3.29
N THR A 21 -22.61 -11.57 2.58
CA THR A 21 -22.03 -11.52 1.24
C THR A 21 -20.61 -12.12 1.31
N ILE A 22 -20.36 -13.17 0.53
CA ILE A 22 -19.04 -13.84 0.39
C ILE A 22 -17.91 -12.84 0.05
N VAL A 23 -18.28 -11.68 -0.49
CA VAL A 23 -17.39 -10.61 -0.96
C VAL A 23 -16.77 -9.79 0.17
N GLN A 24 -17.30 -9.79 1.40
CA GLN A 24 -16.80 -8.90 2.46
C GLN A 24 -15.49 -9.35 3.13
N SER A 25 -15.05 -10.59 2.91
CA SER A 25 -13.82 -11.12 3.53
C SER A 25 -12.54 -10.48 2.98
N SER A 26 -12.54 -10.03 1.73
CA SER A 26 -11.37 -9.42 1.08
C SER A 26 -11.18 -7.93 1.43
N PHE A 27 -12.16 -7.31 2.08
CA PHE A 27 -12.12 -5.90 2.53
C PHE A 27 -11.92 -5.76 4.04
N ALA A 28 -11.48 -6.81 4.73
CA ALA A 28 -10.96 -6.66 6.08
C ALA A 28 -9.60 -5.96 6.01
N LYS A 29 -9.62 -4.62 5.98
CA LYS A 29 -8.41 -3.78 6.09
C LYS A 29 -7.66 -4.21 7.35
N ASN A 30 -6.54 -4.89 7.17
CA ASN A 30 -5.66 -5.33 8.25
C ASN A 30 -4.95 -4.09 8.82
N THR A 31 -5.65 -3.31 9.64
CA THR A 31 -5.11 -2.15 10.36
C THR A 31 -4.32 -2.59 11.60
N ARG A 32 -3.44 -3.59 11.45
CA ARG A 32 -2.36 -3.80 12.40
C ARG A 32 -1.29 -2.75 12.11
N PHE A 33 -1.54 -1.52 12.51
CA PHE A 33 -0.51 -0.47 12.52
C PHE A 33 0.59 -0.92 13.48
N LYS A 34 1.61 -1.62 12.96
CA LYS A 34 2.89 -1.75 13.65
C LYS A 34 3.36 -0.32 13.91
N LYS A 35 3.58 0.03 15.18
CA LYS A 35 4.22 1.30 15.55
C LYS A 35 5.48 1.43 14.71
N ASN A 36 5.60 2.55 14.01
CA ASN A 36 6.80 2.88 13.25
C ASN A 36 7.98 2.69 14.20
N HIS A 37 8.93 1.82 13.86
CA HIS A 37 10.25 1.90 14.44
C HIS A 37 10.71 3.36 14.26
N ASN A 38 11.42 3.92 15.24
CA ASN A 38 11.85 5.32 15.18
C ASN A 38 12.94 5.46 14.10
N LEU A 39 12.55 5.37 12.82
CA LEU A 39 13.42 5.48 11.67
C LEU A 39 13.87 6.93 11.57
N PRO A 40 15.16 7.18 11.28
CA PRO A 40 15.69 8.53 11.16
C PRO A 40 15.20 9.24 9.89
N PHE A 41 14.48 8.54 9.01
CA PHE A 41 13.88 9.08 7.80
C PHE A 41 12.42 8.66 7.64
N LYS A 42 11.71 9.43 6.81
CA LYS A 42 10.31 9.21 6.45
C LYS A 42 10.13 9.40 4.95
N VAL A 43 9.31 8.54 4.34
CA VAL A 43 8.86 8.70 2.96
C VAL A 43 7.38 9.07 2.97
N THR A 44 7.01 10.21 2.38
CA THR A 44 5.61 10.59 2.21
C THR A 44 5.06 10.13 0.87
N ARG A 45 3.74 10.04 0.80
CA ARG A 45 3.01 9.62 -0.40
C ARG A 45 2.93 10.78 -1.40
N THR A 46 2.57 10.45 -2.63
CA THR A 46 2.08 11.47 -3.56
C THR A 46 0.66 11.91 -3.17
N SER A 47 0.19 13.02 -3.74
CA SER A 47 -1.20 13.49 -3.59
C SER A 47 -2.22 12.40 -3.95
N SER A 48 -1.89 11.54 -4.92
CA SER A 48 -2.71 10.38 -5.33
C SER A 48 -2.65 9.18 -4.36
N GLY A 49 -1.93 9.27 -3.23
CA GLY A 49 -1.82 8.17 -2.27
C GLY A 49 -0.81 7.08 -2.62
N ASN A 50 -0.06 7.20 -3.72
CA ASN A 50 0.94 6.20 -4.10
C ASN A 50 2.29 6.41 -3.39
N LEU A 51 3.05 5.32 -3.20
CA LEU A 51 4.45 5.41 -2.77
C LEU A 51 5.27 6.11 -3.86
N ALA A 52 6.12 7.05 -3.44
CA ALA A 52 6.96 7.86 -4.31
C ALA A 52 8.19 7.10 -4.85
N VAL A 53 7.96 5.91 -5.44
CA VAL A 53 8.98 5.02 -6.00
C VAL A 53 8.61 4.69 -7.45
N TYR A 54 9.49 5.04 -8.38
CA TYR A 54 9.24 4.92 -9.82
C TYR A 54 10.49 4.48 -10.58
N LEU A 55 10.28 3.88 -11.75
CA LEU A 55 11.35 3.58 -12.70
C LEU A 55 11.66 4.84 -13.52
N LYS A 56 12.94 5.10 -13.77
CA LYS A 56 13.44 6.15 -14.66
C LYS A 56 14.36 5.51 -15.68
N ILE A 57 14.01 5.69 -16.94
CA ILE A 57 14.74 5.15 -18.08
C ILE A 57 15.61 6.28 -18.66
N ARG A 58 16.87 5.99 -18.96
CA ARG A 58 17.82 6.90 -19.61
C ARG A 58 18.51 6.17 -20.77
N ALA A 59 19.27 6.92 -21.57
CA ALA A 59 20.07 6.40 -22.67
C ALA A 59 19.27 5.46 -23.59
N HIS A 60 18.12 5.93 -24.07
CA HIS A 60 17.24 5.19 -24.99
C HIS A 60 16.84 3.78 -24.54
N GLY A 61 16.75 3.53 -23.21
CA GLY A 61 16.34 2.23 -22.69
C GLY A 61 17.47 1.41 -22.08
N THR A 62 18.73 1.75 -22.36
CA THR A 62 19.87 0.96 -21.88
C THR A 62 20.10 1.08 -20.39
N VAL A 63 19.80 2.26 -19.80
CA VAL A 63 20.09 2.51 -18.39
C VAL A 63 18.79 2.74 -17.61
N LEU A 64 18.52 1.85 -16.66
CA LEU A 64 17.36 1.90 -15.78
C LEU A 64 17.79 2.31 -14.38
N TYR A 65 17.04 3.23 -13.79
CA TYR A 65 17.18 3.64 -12.40
C TYR A 65 15.84 3.49 -11.68
N THR A 66 15.87 3.09 -10.42
CA THR A 66 14.73 3.21 -9.53
C THR A 66 14.89 4.46 -8.68
N VAL A 67 13.94 5.38 -8.78
CA VAL A 67 13.98 6.67 -8.11
C VAL A 67 13.02 6.68 -6.94
N VAL A 68 13.50 7.11 -5.79
CA VAL A 68 12.69 7.35 -4.59
C VAL A 68 12.66 8.85 -4.30
N ARG A 69 11.47 9.42 -4.11
CA ARG A 69 11.23 10.85 -3.82
C ARG A 69 10.46 11.01 -2.52
N HIS A 70 10.21 12.26 -2.14
CA HIS A 70 9.42 12.64 -0.96
C HIS A 70 10.03 12.08 0.34
N ILE A 71 11.36 12.16 0.41
CA ILE A 71 12.17 11.69 1.54
C ILE A 71 12.39 12.87 2.49
N TYR A 72 12.22 12.64 3.79
CA TYR A 72 12.43 13.59 4.86
C TYR A 72 13.27 12.95 5.97
N GLY A 73 14.02 13.76 6.73
CA GLY A 73 14.91 13.28 7.79
C GLY A 73 16.31 12.93 7.24
N ASP A 74 16.94 11.91 7.82
CA ASP A 74 18.30 11.50 7.48
C ASP A 74 18.36 10.73 6.14
N ILE A 75 18.75 11.46 5.10
CA ILE A 75 18.90 10.94 3.73
C ILE A 75 20.05 9.93 3.65
N GLN A 76 21.13 10.10 4.42
CA GLN A 76 22.28 9.19 4.37
C GLN A 76 21.92 7.83 4.96
N ALA A 77 21.18 7.80 6.07
CA ALA A 77 20.67 6.56 6.64
C ALA A 77 19.78 5.80 5.65
N MET A 78 18.89 6.50 4.94
CA MET A 78 18.05 5.88 3.92
C MET A 78 18.85 5.35 2.73
N LYS A 79 19.85 6.10 2.28
CA LYS A 79 20.74 5.72 1.18
C LYS A 79 21.51 4.44 1.51
N GLU A 80 22.05 4.33 2.73
CA GLU A 80 22.76 3.13 3.18
C GLU A 80 21.83 1.92 3.24
N GLN A 81 20.61 2.09 3.78
CA GLN A 81 19.63 1.00 3.80
C GLN A 81 19.20 0.56 2.40
N LEU A 82 19.03 1.49 1.45
CA LEU A 82 18.75 1.16 0.05
C LEU A 82 19.92 0.44 -0.61
N ARG A 83 21.16 0.82 -0.29
CA ARG A 83 22.37 0.16 -0.79
C ARG A 83 22.42 -1.30 -0.31
N ILE A 84 22.17 -1.54 0.97
CA ILE A 84 22.11 -2.89 1.56
C ILE A 84 20.94 -3.68 0.96
N LEU A 85 19.76 -3.08 0.85
CA LEU A 85 18.57 -3.75 0.34
C LEU A 85 18.71 -4.17 -1.13
N CYS A 86 19.26 -3.30 -1.98
CA CYS A 86 19.32 -3.52 -3.42
C CYS A 86 20.66 -4.08 -3.90
N GLU A 87 21.68 -4.12 -3.04
CA GLU A 87 23.06 -4.51 -3.38
C GLU A 87 23.58 -3.73 -4.61
N SER A 88 23.12 -2.49 -4.74
CA SER A 88 23.28 -1.68 -5.94
C SER A 88 23.70 -0.26 -5.56
N PRO A 89 24.47 0.43 -6.42
CA PRO A 89 24.91 1.79 -6.13
C PRO A 89 23.72 2.76 -6.10
N VAL A 90 23.70 3.59 -5.06
CA VAL A 90 22.66 4.61 -4.83
C VAL A 90 23.29 5.99 -4.99
N ARG A 91 22.76 6.76 -5.93
CA ARG A 91 23.17 8.15 -6.20
C ARG A 91 22.18 9.09 -5.53
N GLU A 92 22.73 10.07 -4.83
CA GLU A 92 21.95 11.14 -4.25
C GLU A 92 21.75 12.27 -5.26
N ARG A 93 20.52 12.78 -5.30
CA ARG A 93 20.09 13.92 -6.10
C ARG A 93 19.25 14.84 -5.22
N VAL A 94 19.10 16.09 -5.65
CA VAL A 94 18.28 17.06 -4.93
C VAL A 94 16.86 16.51 -4.78
N GLY A 95 16.45 16.23 -3.54
CA GLY A 95 15.13 15.69 -3.18
C GLY A 95 14.83 14.26 -3.66
N SER A 96 15.85 13.48 -4.08
CA SER A 96 15.64 12.10 -4.54
C SER A 96 16.87 11.19 -4.41
N LEU A 97 16.61 9.89 -4.29
CA LEU A 97 17.64 8.85 -4.33
C LEU A 97 17.44 7.99 -5.59
N GLU A 98 18.46 7.88 -6.43
CA GLU A 98 18.48 7.07 -7.64
C GLU A 98 19.27 5.79 -7.40
N VAL A 99 18.61 4.64 -7.36
CA VAL A 99 19.24 3.30 -7.29
C VAL A 99 19.43 2.79 -8.71
N GLN A 100 20.62 2.30 -9.06
CA GLN A 100 20.84 1.65 -10.36
C GLN A 100 20.02 0.36 -10.46
N GLY A 101 19.35 0.13 -11.59
CA GLY A 101 18.56 -1.09 -11.84
C GLY A 101 17.06 -0.96 -11.54
N MET A 102 16.35 -2.06 -11.80
CA MET A 102 14.89 -2.18 -11.61
C MET A 102 14.58 -2.83 -10.26
N HIS A 103 14.32 -2.01 -9.24
CA HIS A 103 14.06 -2.45 -7.87
C HIS A 103 12.72 -1.92 -7.31
N VAL A 104 11.84 -1.40 -8.17
CA VAL A 104 10.57 -0.76 -7.77
C VAL A 104 9.75 -1.65 -6.84
N LYS A 105 9.52 -2.93 -7.21
CA LYS A 105 8.74 -3.88 -6.40
C LYS A 105 9.40 -4.18 -5.06
N LYS A 106 10.72 -4.38 -5.05
CA LYS A 106 11.53 -4.68 -3.86
C LYS A 106 11.46 -3.52 -2.85
N ILE A 107 11.71 -2.30 -3.32
CA ILE A 107 11.69 -1.09 -2.48
C ILE A 107 10.27 -0.80 -1.97
N LYS A 108 9.24 -0.92 -2.82
CA LYS A 108 7.84 -0.74 -2.35
C LYS A 108 7.48 -1.75 -1.26
N LYS A 109 7.83 -3.02 -1.43
CA LYS A 109 7.58 -4.06 -0.41
C LYS A 109 8.31 -3.76 0.91
N TRP A 110 9.55 -3.31 0.83
CA TRP A 110 10.33 -2.91 2.00
C TRP A 110 9.73 -1.69 2.72
N LEU A 111 9.35 -0.63 2.00
CA LEU A 111 8.70 0.55 2.59
C LEU A 111 7.38 0.18 3.29
N VAL A 112 6.59 -0.71 2.69
CA VAL A 112 5.37 -1.23 3.33
C VAL A 112 5.71 -2.01 4.61
N SER A 113 6.77 -2.82 4.60
CA SER A 113 7.27 -3.52 5.78
C SER A 113 7.73 -2.59 6.90
N CYS A 114 8.27 -1.41 6.55
CA CYS A 114 8.64 -0.37 7.51
C CYS A 114 7.43 0.37 8.12
N GLY A 115 6.22 0.15 7.60
CA GLY A 115 5.00 0.82 8.05
C GLY A 115 4.53 1.95 7.13
N PHE A 116 5.21 2.21 6.01
CA PHE A 116 4.75 3.14 4.99
C PHE A 116 3.72 2.42 4.10
N VAL A 117 2.47 2.36 4.57
CA VAL A 117 1.37 1.57 3.96
C VAL A 117 1.09 1.98 2.51
N ILE A 118 0.51 1.10 1.67
CA ILE A 118 -0.18 1.44 0.41
C ILE A 118 -1.68 1.63 0.74
N ILE A 119 -2.22 2.85 0.65
CA ILE A 119 -3.67 3.07 0.68
C ILE A 119 -4.09 3.05 -0.78
N SER A 120 -4.57 1.89 -1.22
CA SER A 120 -5.33 1.70 -2.46
C SER A 120 -6.79 2.02 -2.21
#